data_AF-A0AAV4B7K4-F1
#
_entry.id   AF-A0AAV4B7K4-F1
#
_cell.length_a   1.000
_cell.length_b   1.000
_cell.length_c   1.000
_cell.angle_alpha   90.00
_cell.angle_beta   90.00
_cell.angle_gamma   90.00
#
_symmetry.space_group_name_H-M   'P 1'
#
loop_
_entity.id
_entity.type
_entity.pdbx_description
1 polymer ?
#
loop_
_entity_poly.entity_id
_entity_poly.type
_entity_poly.pdbx_seq_one_letter_code
_entity_poly.pdbx_strand_id
1 'polypeptide(L)'
;MATSNNAIIATSNNPIITTSNNPIIATSNNAIIATSNNPSISKINNPIIDTSNNPSISKINNPIIATSNNPSISKSNNPVIATSNNPIITTSNNPIIATSNNPIIDTSNNPSISKINNPIIDTSNNPSISKSNNPVIATSNNPIIGTKNNSKFLNYTVIHRL
;
A
#
# COMPACT_ATOMS: atom_id res chain seq x y z
N MET A 1 8.85 -10.90 21.97
CA MET A 1 9.65 -10.93 20.72
C MET A 1 9.94 -12.37 20.41
N ALA A 2 9.43 -12.91 19.31
CA ALA A 2 9.73 -14.27 18.87
C ALA A 2 10.60 -14.20 17.60
N THR A 3 11.77 -14.80 17.66
CA THR A 3 12.68 -15.00 16.54
C THR A 3 12.63 -16.47 16.17
N SER A 4 12.29 -16.79 14.92
CA SER A 4 12.15 -18.18 14.47
C SER A 4 12.73 -18.38 13.08
N ASN A 5 13.39 -19.53 12.89
CA ASN A 5 13.77 -20.05 11.57
C ASN A 5 12.69 -20.96 10.99
N ASN A 6 11.47 -20.93 11.55
CA ASN A 6 10.28 -21.61 11.04
C ASN A 6 9.18 -20.57 10.74
N ALA A 7 8.16 -21.00 9.99
CA ALA A 7 6.96 -20.20 9.79
C ALA A 7 6.36 -19.81 11.15
N ILE A 8 5.93 -18.55 11.28
CA ILE A 8 5.28 -18.05 12.48
C ILE A 8 3.79 -17.92 12.18
N ILE A 9 2.98 -18.63 12.94
CA ILE A 9 1.53 -18.43 13.00
C ILE A 9 1.22 -17.91 14.39
N ALA A 10 0.85 -16.64 14.49
CA ALA A 10 0.61 -15.98 15.77
C ALA A 10 -0.80 -15.40 15.80
N THR A 11 -1.55 -15.77 16.84
CA THR A 11 -2.85 -15.17 17.16
C THR A 11 -2.81 -14.62 18.58
N SER A 12 -3.11 -13.34 18.78
CA SER A 12 -3.00 -12.69 20.09
C SER A 12 -4.03 -11.57 20.25
N ASN A 13 -4.44 -11.29 21.50
CA ASN A 13 -5.14 -10.05 21.83
C ASN A 13 -4.17 -8.89 22.12
N ASN A 14 -2.88 -9.19 22.26
CA ASN A 14 -1.82 -8.23 22.58
C ASN A 14 -0.99 -7.91 21.32
N PRO A 15 -0.16 -6.84 21.37
CA PRO A 15 0.76 -6.55 20.28
C PRO A 15 1.62 -7.77 19.91
N ILE A 16 1.81 -7.99 18.61
CA ILE A 16 2.70 -9.04 18.09
C ILE A 16 3.93 -8.37 17.52
N ILE A 17 5.11 -8.76 18.01
CA ILE A 17 6.41 -8.33 17.48
C ILE A 17 7.19 -9.60 17.15
N THR A 18 7.36 -9.84 15.85
CA THR A 18 7.93 -11.10 15.32
C THR A 18 8.91 -10.83 14.20
N THR A 19 10.00 -11.59 14.23
CA THR A 19 11.01 -11.60 13.17
C THR A 19 11.20 -13.04 12.72
N SER A 20 11.09 -13.31 11.41
CA SER A 20 11.30 -14.65 10.87
C SER A 20 12.02 -14.62 9.54
N ASN A 21 12.82 -15.66 9.26
CA ASN A 21 13.29 -15.90 7.90
C ASN A 21 12.23 -16.57 7.02
N ASN A 22 11.09 -16.95 7.58
CA ASN A 22 10.03 -17.74 6.96
C ASN A 22 8.69 -16.99 6.97
N PRO A 23 7.65 -17.53 6.31
CA PRO A 23 6.37 -16.86 6.25
C PRO A 23 5.81 -16.52 7.62
N ILE A 24 5.23 -15.33 7.73
CA ILE A 24 4.54 -14.87 8.94
C ILE A 24 3.06 -14.74 8.62
N ILE A 25 2.23 -15.39 9.42
CA ILE A 25 0.78 -15.19 9.44
C ILE A 25 0.42 -14.70 10.84
N ALA A 26 0.12 -13.41 10.94
CA ALA A 26 -0.18 -12.77 12.22
C ALA A 26 -1.61 -12.23 12.23
N THR A 27 -2.35 -12.63 13.26
CA THR A 27 -3.67 -12.07 13.57
C THR A 27 -3.62 -11.49 14.98
N SER A 28 -3.96 -10.22 15.13
CA SER A 28 -4.11 -9.64 16.46
C SER A 28 -5.25 -8.64 16.53
N ASN A 29 -5.69 -8.32 17.74
CA ASN A 29 -6.54 -7.17 18.03
C ASN A 29 -5.72 -5.89 18.32
N ASN A 30 -4.41 -6.01 18.48
CA ASN A 30 -3.46 -4.93 18.80
C ASN A 30 -2.25 -4.95 17.86
N ALA A 31 -1.52 -3.84 17.74
CA ALA A 31 -0.51 -3.62 16.69
C ALA A 31 0.38 -4.84 16.33
N ILE A 32 0.60 -5.05 15.03
CA ILE A 32 1.55 -6.05 14.52
C ILE A 32 2.76 -5.32 13.95
N ILE A 33 3.94 -5.73 14.42
CA ILE A 33 5.23 -5.39 13.83
C ILE A 33 5.85 -6.70 13.35
N ALA A 34 5.91 -6.85 12.03
CA ALA A 34 6.44 -8.04 11.39
C ALA A 34 7.64 -7.70 10.52
N THR A 35 8.71 -8.47 10.70
CA THR A 35 9.86 -8.46 9.79
C THR A 35 10.05 -9.87 9.24
N SER A 36 9.98 -10.04 7.93
CA SER A 36 10.20 -11.36 7.29
C SER A 36 11.06 -11.31 6.04
N ASN A 37 11.90 -12.33 5.85
CA ASN A 37 12.54 -12.57 4.56
C ASN A 37 11.62 -13.27 3.56
N ASN A 38 10.44 -13.72 3.99
CA ASN A 38 9.45 -14.49 3.23
C ASN A 38 8.07 -13.82 3.30
N PRO A 39 7.05 -14.34 2.59
CA PRO A 39 5.74 -13.69 2.52
C PRO A 39 5.14 -13.40 3.90
N SER A 40 4.55 -12.23 4.05
CA SER A 40 3.91 -11.77 5.28
C SER A 40 2.43 -11.54 5.02
N ILE A 41 1.57 -12.16 5.82
CA ILE A 41 0.12 -11.98 5.77
C ILE A 41 -0.35 -11.52 7.13
N SER A 42 -1.05 -10.39 7.15
CA SER A 42 -1.54 -9.80 8.38
C SER A 42 -3.00 -9.37 8.29
N LYS A 43 -3.76 -9.67 9.36
CA LYS A 43 -5.16 -9.31 9.50
C LYS A 43 -5.43 -8.76 10.90
N ILE A 44 -5.90 -7.52 10.99
CA ILE A 44 -6.04 -6.82 12.28
C ILE A 44 -7.00 -5.63 12.20
N ASN A 45 -7.46 -5.18 13.38
CA ASN A 45 -8.22 -3.94 13.58
C ASN A 45 -7.37 -2.76 14.06
N ASN A 46 -6.06 -2.91 14.21
CA ASN A 46 -5.09 -1.94 14.78
C ASN A 46 -3.91 -1.71 13.81
N PRO A 47 -3.04 -0.70 14.03
CA PRO A 47 -1.99 -0.34 13.06
C PRO A 47 -1.01 -1.48 12.77
N ILE A 48 -0.48 -1.51 11.54
CA ILE A 48 0.56 -2.46 11.12
C ILE A 48 1.78 -1.75 10.58
N ILE A 49 2.94 -2.29 10.98
CA ILE A 49 4.22 -2.06 10.34
C ILE A 49 4.71 -3.42 9.82
N ASP A 50 4.74 -3.58 8.51
CA ASP A 50 5.23 -4.81 7.86
C ASP A 50 6.46 -4.50 6.99
N THR A 51 7.53 -5.22 7.25
CA THR A 51 8.79 -5.14 6.52
C THR A 51 9.12 -6.51 5.96
N SER A 52 9.06 -6.67 4.65
CA SER A 52 9.27 -7.98 4.02
C SER A 52 10.18 -7.94 2.80
N ASN A 53 11.05 -8.94 2.63
CA ASN A 53 11.78 -9.12 1.37
C ASN A 53 10.94 -9.81 0.28
N ASN A 54 9.73 -10.23 0.63
CA ASN A 54 8.83 -11.03 -0.18
C ASN A 54 7.40 -10.44 -0.19
N PRO A 55 6.46 -10.98 -0.98
CA PRO A 55 5.14 -10.40 -1.11
C PRO A 55 4.45 -10.15 0.24
N SER A 56 3.90 -8.95 0.41
CA SER A 56 3.14 -8.56 1.59
C SER A 56 1.67 -8.42 1.24
N ILE A 57 0.80 -9.02 2.06
CA ILE A 57 -0.65 -8.89 1.94
C ILE A 57 -1.24 -8.46 3.28
N SER A 58 -1.94 -7.33 3.27
CA SER A 58 -2.57 -6.77 4.46
C SER A 58 -4.04 -6.42 4.21
N LYS A 59 -4.92 -6.81 5.14
CA LYS A 59 -6.35 -6.42 5.14
C LYS A 59 -6.78 -5.96 6.52
N ILE A 60 -6.98 -4.64 6.68
CA ILE A 60 -6.94 -3.99 8.00
C ILE A 60 -7.96 -2.86 8.07
N ASN A 61 -8.49 -2.56 9.25
CA ASN A 61 -9.36 -1.38 9.46
C ASN A 61 -8.60 -0.11 9.86
N ASN A 62 -7.27 -0.17 10.01
CA ASN A 62 -6.40 0.86 10.62
C ASN A 62 -5.19 1.22 9.74
N PRO A 63 -4.36 2.23 10.13
CA PRO A 63 -3.23 2.66 9.31
C PRO A 63 -2.24 1.54 9.01
N ILE A 64 -1.71 1.54 7.79
CA ILE A 64 -0.74 0.55 7.32
C ILE A 64 0.53 1.26 6.88
N ILE A 65 1.68 0.77 7.36
CA ILE A 65 2.99 1.08 6.81
C ILE A 65 3.59 -0.23 6.31
N ALA A 66 3.74 -0.36 4.99
CA ALA A 66 4.28 -1.55 4.35
C ALA A 66 5.52 -1.18 3.53
N THR A 67 6.62 -1.88 3.81
CA THR A 67 7.86 -1.78 3.03
C THR A 67 8.22 -3.16 2.52
N SER A 68 8.31 -3.33 1.19
CA SER A 68 8.67 -4.62 0.61
C SER A 68 9.63 -4.53 -0.57
N ASN A 69 10.50 -5.53 -0.73
CA ASN A 69 11.25 -5.68 -1.98
C ASN A 69 10.41 -6.30 -3.11
N ASN A 70 9.25 -6.87 -2.77
CA ASN A 70 8.37 -7.63 -3.66
C ASN A 70 6.94 -7.03 -3.68
N PRO A 71 6.02 -7.57 -4.49
CA PRO A 71 4.69 -6.97 -4.64
C PRO A 71 3.99 -6.76 -3.30
N SER A 72 3.39 -5.58 -3.13
CA SER A 72 2.66 -5.23 -1.92
C SER A 72 1.18 -5.03 -2.25
N ILE A 73 0.31 -5.75 -1.53
CA ILE A 73 -1.14 -5.65 -1.67
C ILE A 73 -1.72 -5.24 -0.32
N SER A 74 -2.46 -4.13 -0.30
CA SER A 74 -3.07 -3.64 0.93
C SER A 74 -4.51 -3.20 0.71
N LYS A 75 -5.35 -3.54 1.68
CA LYS A 75 -6.72 -3.05 1.78
C LYS A 75 -6.94 -2.46 3.16
N SER A 76 -7.23 -1.16 3.22
CA SER A 76 -7.47 -0.45 4.48
C SER A 76 -8.74 0.39 4.47
N ASN A 77 -9.33 0.62 5.65
CA ASN A 77 -10.29 1.70 5.85
C ASN A 77 -9.60 3.00 6.31
N ASN A 78 -8.29 3.00 6.47
CA ASN A 78 -7.47 4.05 7.07
C ASN A 78 -6.23 4.36 6.21
N PRO A 79 -5.42 5.38 6.54
CA PRO A 79 -4.29 5.78 5.71
C PRO A 79 -3.32 4.63 5.41
N VAL A 80 -2.81 4.59 4.19
CA VAL A 80 -1.82 3.59 3.76
C VAL A 80 -0.57 4.28 3.27
N ILE A 81 0.58 3.86 3.79
CA ILE A 81 1.90 4.21 3.27
C ILE A 81 2.55 2.92 2.78
N ALA A 82 2.81 2.84 1.47
CA ALA A 82 3.40 1.67 0.84
C ALA A 82 4.66 2.06 0.06
N THR A 83 5.75 1.36 0.34
CA THR A 83 7.00 1.47 -0.40
C THR A 83 7.40 0.11 -0.93
N SER A 84 7.65 -0.02 -2.25
CA SER A 84 8.13 -1.27 -2.82
C SER A 84 9.07 -1.11 -4.01
N ASN A 85 9.96 -2.08 -4.21
CA ASN A 85 10.71 -2.19 -5.48
C ASN A 85 9.88 -2.83 -6.61
N ASN A 86 8.72 -3.39 -6.27
CA ASN A 86 7.83 -4.15 -7.13
C ASN A 86 6.41 -3.53 -7.13
N PRO A 87 5.47 -4.06 -7.92
CA PRO A 87 4.15 -3.45 -8.04
C PRO A 87 3.44 -3.26 -6.69
N ILE A 88 2.75 -2.13 -6.54
CA ILE A 88 1.91 -1.83 -5.39
C ILE A 88 0.45 -1.82 -5.84
N ILE A 89 -0.40 -2.54 -5.11
CA ILE A 89 -1.85 -2.50 -5.28
C ILE A 89 -2.47 -2.12 -3.94
N THR A 90 -3.11 -0.95 -3.89
CA THR A 90 -3.69 -0.42 -2.66
C THR A 90 -5.14 -0.01 -2.85
N THR A 91 -6.00 -0.42 -1.94
CA THR A 91 -7.36 0.12 -1.83
C THR A 91 -7.55 0.72 -0.44
N SER A 92 -7.91 2.00 -0.36
CA SER A 92 -8.21 2.65 0.91
C SER A 92 -9.41 3.59 0.90
N ASN A 93 -10.18 3.63 1.98
CA ASN A 93 -11.16 4.71 2.17
C ASN A 93 -10.50 6.04 2.57
N ASN A 94 -9.21 6.04 2.88
CA ASN A 94 -8.44 7.15 3.42
C ASN A 94 -7.20 7.44 2.56
N PRO A 95 -6.38 8.46 2.89
CA PRO A 95 -5.26 8.83 2.05
C PRO A 95 -4.26 7.70 1.76
N ILE A 96 -3.75 7.68 0.55
CA ILE A 96 -2.71 6.73 0.10
C ILE A 96 -1.44 7.51 -0.23
N ILE A 97 -0.30 7.01 0.25
CA ILE A 97 1.03 7.43 -0.19
C ILE A 97 1.75 6.18 -0.69
N ALA A 98 2.02 6.13 -1.99
CA ALA A 98 2.66 4.99 -2.63
C ALA A 98 3.95 5.42 -3.35
N THR A 99 5.05 4.73 -3.07
CA THR A 99 6.32 4.90 -3.77
C THR A 99 6.79 3.54 -4.29
N SER A 100 7.04 3.43 -5.60
CA SER A 100 7.61 2.21 -6.15
C SER A 100 8.51 2.45 -7.35
N ASN A 101 9.32 1.44 -7.69
CA ASN A 101 10.05 1.35 -8.95
C ASN A 101 9.21 0.70 -10.07
N ASN A 102 8.13 0.00 -9.72
CA ASN A 102 7.26 -0.79 -10.60
C ASN A 102 5.77 -0.47 -10.40
N PRO A 103 4.89 -0.73 -11.38
CA PRO A 103 3.58 -0.08 -11.48
C PRO A 103 2.79 0.06 -10.18
N ILE A 104 2.16 1.22 -10.01
CA ILE A 104 1.25 1.49 -8.88
C ILE A 104 -0.18 1.46 -9.39
N ILE A 105 -1.04 0.71 -8.69
CA ILE A 105 -2.48 0.75 -8.84
C ILE A 105 -3.06 1.14 -7.48
N ASP A 106 -3.70 2.30 -7.42
CA ASP A 106 -4.37 2.77 -6.22
C ASP A 106 -5.85 3.11 -6.47
N THR A 107 -6.64 2.88 -5.43
CA THR A 107 -8.05 3.25 -5.40
C THR A 107 -8.36 3.86 -4.04
N SER A 108 -8.78 5.12 -4.03
CA SER A 108 -9.10 5.83 -2.78
C SER A 108 -10.35 6.70 -2.81
N ASN A 109 -11.04 6.77 -1.67
CA ASN A 109 -12.07 7.80 -1.47
C ASN A 109 -11.49 9.16 -1.07
N ASN A 110 -10.19 9.22 -0.79
CA ASN A 110 -9.46 10.37 -0.23
C ASN A 110 -8.20 10.66 -1.05
N PRO A 111 -7.44 11.75 -0.76
CA PRO A 111 -6.31 12.12 -1.58
C PRO A 111 -5.29 10.99 -1.76
N SER A 112 -4.74 10.86 -2.98
CA SER A 112 -3.65 9.93 -3.26
C SER A 112 -2.40 10.65 -3.72
N ILE A 113 -1.24 10.16 -3.29
CA ILE A 113 0.08 10.61 -3.72
C ILE A 113 0.88 9.40 -4.20
N SER A 114 1.27 9.42 -5.47
CA SER A 114 2.05 8.36 -6.10
C SER A 114 3.33 8.91 -6.74
N LYS A 115 4.47 8.24 -6.48
CA LYS A 115 5.77 8.60 -7.06
C LYS A 115 6.50 7.36 -7.57
N ILE A 116 6.84 7.36 -8.85
CA ILE A 116 7.42 6.19 -9.51
C ILE A 116 8.07 6.51 -10.87
N ASN A 117 8.91 5.62 -11.42
CA ASN A 117 9.42 5.71 -12.78
C ASN A 117 8.55 5.01 -13.85
N ASN A 118 7.69 4.08 -13.43
CA ASN A 118 6.80 3.20 -14.21
C ASN A 118 5.32 3.67 -14.21
N PRO A 119 4.42 3.00 -14.97
CA PRO A 119 3.02 3.42 -15.07
C PRO A 119 2.27 3.52 -13.75
N ILE A 120 1.30 4.45 -13.69
CA ILE A 120 0.37 4.62 -12.56
C ILE A 120 -1.06 4.50 -13.09
N ILE A 121 -1.90 3.77 -12.35
CA ILE A 121 -3.36 3.79 -12.48
C ILE A 121 -3.92 4.27 -11.14
N ASP A 122 -4.53 5.46 -11.15
CA ASP A 122 -5.13 6.08 -9.97
C ASP A 122 -6.62 6.34 -10.19
N THR A 123 -7.41 5.83 -9.25
CA THR A 123 -8.84 6.13 -9.15
C THR A 123 -9.13 6.73 -7.78
N SER A 124 -9.39 8.03 -7.72
CA SER A 124 -9.62 8.73 -6.46
C SER A 124 -10.83 9.65 -6.50
N ASN A 125 -11.65 9.68 -5.45
CA ASN A 125 -12.76 10.64 -5.36
C ASN A 125 -12.29 12.05 -4.98
N ASN A 126 -11.04 12.21 -4.56
CA ASN A 126 -10.44 13.42 -4.02
C ASN A 126 -9.15 13.76 -4.79
N PRO A 127 -8.48 14.90 -4.51
CA PRO A 127 -7.31 15.31 -5.27
C PRO A 127 -6.22 14.25 -5.33
N SER A 128 -5.64 14.06 -6.51
CA SER A 128 -4.53 13.13 -6.74
C SER A 128 -3.28 13.86 -7.19
N ILE A 129 -2.13 13.44 -6.66
CA ILE A 129 -0.81 13.90 -7.06
C ILE A 129 0.00 12.71 -7.57
N SER A 130 0.41 12.76 -8.84
CA SER A 130 1.25 11.73 -9.45
C SER A 130 2.53 12.30 -10.03
N LYS A 131 3.63 11.59 -9.82
CA LYS A 131 4.92 11.84 -10.48
C LYS A 131 5.40 10.57 -11.14
N SER A 132 5.43 10.56 -12.47
CA SER A 132 5.95 9.44 -13.26
C SER A 132 6.67 9.85 -14.53
N ASN A 133 7.70 9.08 -14.89
CA ASN A 133 8.37 9.14 -16.19
C ASN A 133 7.58 8.35 -17.28
N ASN A 134 6.57 7.59 -16.87
CA ASN A 134 5.78 6.70 -17.72
C ASN A 134 4.29 7.12 -17.72
N PRO A 135 3.43 6.47 -18.54
CA PRO A 135 2.02 6.83 -18.63
C PRO A 135 1.32 6.81 -17.28
N VAL A 136 0.45 7.80 -17.07
CA VAL A 136 -0.43 7.87 -15.90
C VAL A 136 -1.85 7.96 -16.40
N ILE A 137 -2.68 7.05 -15.91
CA ILE A 137 -4.13 7.04 -16.07
C ILE A 137 -4.69 7.44 -14.72
N ALA A 138 -5.27 8.64 -14.63
CA ALA A 138 -5.87 9.14 -13.40
C ALA A 138 -7.33 9.50 -13.65
N THR A 139 -8.20 8.99 -12.79
CA THR A 139 -9.63 9.28 -12.78
C THR A 139 -9.98 9.89 -11.44
N SER A 140 -10.53 11.10 -11.45
CA SER A 140 -10.96 11.77 -10.21
C SER A 140 -12.18 12.66 -10.40
N ASN A 141 -12.95 12.82 -9.33
CA ASN A 141 -14.00 13.84 -9.24
C ASN A 141 -13.42 15.22 -8.87
N ASN A 142 -12.13 15.28 -8.55
CA ASN A 142 -11.41 16.43 -8.02
C ASN A 142 -10.11 16.69 -8.82
N PRO A 143 -9.39 17.79 -8.57
CA PRO A 143 -8.20 18.13 -9.33
C PRO A 143 -7.12 17.05 -9.30
N ILE A 144 -6.51 16.80 -10.45
CA ILE A 144 -5.36 15.90 -10.59
C ILE A 144 -4.13 16.73 -10.97
N ILE A 145 -3.06 16.60 -10.18
CA ILE A 145 -1.76 17.24 -10.41
C ILE A 145 -0.77 16.16 -10.84
N GLY A 146 -0.25 16.27 -12.06
CA GLY A 146 0.73 15.34 -12.61
C GLY A 146 2.02 16.05 -13.02
N THR A 147 3.19 15.50 -12.67
CA THR A 147 4.49 15.94 -13.24
C THR A 147 5.10 14.81 -14.06
N LYS A 148 5.62 15.13 -15.25
CA LYS A 148 6.03 14.14 -16.26
C LYS A 148 7.35 14.49 -16.94
N ASN A 149 8.11 13.44 -17.23
CA ASN A 149 9.16 13.47 -18.25
C ASN A 149 8.76 12.48 -19.37
N ASN A 150 8.46 12.98 -20.57
CA ASN A 150 8.39 12.23 -21.84
C ASN A 150 7.23 11.21 -22.11
N SER A 151 6.03 11.29 -21.49
CA SER A 151 4.89 10.41 -21.90
C SER A 151 3.47 11.02 -21.81
N LYS A 152 2.48 10.37 -22.47
CA LYS A 152 1.05 10.79 -22.52
C LYS A 152 0.38 10.76 -21.14
N PHE A 153 -0.34 11.83 -20.77
CA PHE A 153 -1.25 11.88 -19.61
C PHE A 153 -2.69 11.70 -20.07
N LEU A 154 -3.39 10.75 -19.47
CA LEU A 154 -4.82 10.61 -19.65
C LEU A 154 -5.47 11.00 -18.32
N ASN A 155 -6.00 12.23 -18.29
CA ASN A 155 -6.74 12.77 -17.15
C ASN A 155 -8.23 12.73 -17.49
N TYR A 156 -8.99 11.97 -16.72
CA TYR A 156 -10.44 11.97 -16.78
C TYR A 156 -10.98 12.59 -15.50
N THR A 157 -11.30 13.89 -15.56
CA THR A 157 -12.03 14.57 -14.49
C THR A 157 -13.53 14.44 -14.73
N VAL A 158 -14.24 13.76 -13.84
CA VAL A 158 -15.72 13.69 -13.90
C VAL A 158 -16.26 14.96 -13.26
N ILE A 159 -16.63 15.95 -14.08
CA ILE A 159 -17.30 17.16 -13.60
C ILE A 159 -18.77 16.83 -13.33
N HIS A 160 -19.16 16.66 -12.07
CA HIS A 160 -20.57 16.68 -11.70
C HIS A 160 -21.07 18.13 -11.85
N ARG A 161 -21.85 18.39 -12.91
CA ARG A 161 -22.69 19.60 -12.96
C ARG A 161 -23.84 19.38 -11.98
N LEU A 162 -23.89 20.18 -10.92
CA LEU A 162 -25.11 20.36 -10.12
C LEU A 162 -26.19 21.03 -10.97
#